data_AF-A0A358HUP8-F1
#
_entry.id   AF-A0A358HUP8-F1
#
_cell.length_a   1.000
_cell.length_b   1.000
_cell.length_c   1.000
_cell.angle_alpha   90.00
_cell.angle_beta   90.00
_cell.angle_gamma   90.00
#
_symmetry.space_group_name_H-M   'P 1'
#
loop_
_entity.id
_entity.type
_entity.pdbx_description
1 polymer ?
#
loop_
_entity_poly.entity_id
_entity_poly.type
_entity_poly.pdbx_seq_one_letter_code
_entity_poly.pdbx_strand_id
1 'polypeptide(L)'
;MLRRFIESSRFQNFITAVIALNAIILGLETSSTIMDVAGPFLHALDQIAVAIFVVELAMKLFVYRLSFFKRSWNVFDFTIVAITLMPAGQGLSVLRALRILRAFRLISTVPSMRKVVEALMRAIPGMISVLTL
;
A
#
# COMPACT_ATOMS: atom_id res chain seq x y z
N MET A 1 -19.60 -11.12 13.35
CA MET A 1 -19.52 -9.72 13.83
C MET A 1 -18.34 -8.96 13.22
N LEU A 2 -17.09 -9.46 13.29
CA LEU A 2 -15.91 -8.78 12.72
C LEU A 2 -16.01 -8.46 11.21
N ARG A 3 -16.54 -9.36 10.37
CA ARG A 3 -16.72 -9.08 8.92
C ARG A 3 -17.60 -7.85 8.65
N ARG A 4 -18.73 -7.73 9.35
CA ARG A 4 -19.64 -6.56 9.21
C ARG A 4 -18.99 -5.25 9.66
N PHE A 5 -18.07 -5.30 10.61
CA PHE A 5 -17.35 -4.12 11.08
C PHE A 5 -16.29 -3.67 10.05
N ILE A 6 -15.53 -4.62 9.50
CA ILE A 6 -14.51 -4.38 8.45
C ILE A 6 -15.14 -3.96 7.12
N GLU A 7 -16.32 -4.50 6.79
CA GLU A 7 -17.08 -4.14 5.58
C GLU A 7 -17.94 -2.89 5.77
N SER A 8 -17.97 -2.29 6.97
CA SER A 8 -18.73 -1.07 7.19
C SER A 8 -18.11 0.10 6.42
N SER A 9 -18.96 0.89 5.76
CA SER A 9 -18.52 2.07 5.00
C SER A 9 -17.80 3.09 5.88
N ARG A 10 -18.08 3.13 7.19
CA ARG A 10 -17.36 3.99 8.15
C ARG A 10 -15.90 3.54 8.34
N PHE A 11 -15.67 2.24 8.49
CA PHE A 11 -14.31 1.69 8.60
C PHE A 11 -13.55 1.87 7.29
N GLN A 12 -14.18 1.59 6.14
CA GLN A 12 -13.58 1.82 4.83
C GLN A 12 -13.26 3.31 4.58
N ASN A 13 -14.15 4.23 4.96
CA ASN A 13 -13.90 5.67 4.83
C ASN A 13 -12.79 6.15 5.77
N PHE A 14 -12.72 5.62 7.00
CA PHE A 14 -11.64 5.91 7.93
C PHE A 14 -10.28 5.47 7.36
N ILE A 15 -10.19 4.23 6.89
CA ILE A 15 -8.99 3.70 6.23
C ILE A 15 -8.63 4.57 5.01
N THR A 16 -9.61 4.91 4.17
CA THR A 16 -9.44 5.80 3.00
C THR A 16 -8.89 7.17 3.40
N ALA A 17 -9.37 7.76 4.50
CA ALA A 17 -8.87 9.03 5.00
C ALA A 17 -7.42 8.94 5.49
N VAL A 18 -7.07 7.88 6.22
CA VAL A 18 -5.69 7.62 6.66
C VAL A 18 -4.75 7.45 5.47
N ILE A 19 -5.20 6.79 4.40
CA ILE A 19 -4.43 6.61 3.16
C ILE A 19 -4.26 7.94 2.42
N ALA A 20 -5.32 8.74 2.31
CA ALA A 20 -5.25 10.04 1.67
C ALA A 20 -4.26 10.96 2.41
N LEU A 21 -4.28 10.93 3.74
CA LEU A 21 -3.32 11.66 4.57
C LEU A 21 -1.89 11.15 4.34
N ASN A 22 -1.70 9.82 4.27
CA ASN A 22 -0.39 9.23 3.99
C ASN A 22 0.12 9.58 2.57
N ALA A 23 -0.77 9.69 1.59
CA ALA A 23 -0.42 10.14 0.24
C ALA A 23 0.12 11.58 0.25
N ILE A 24 -0.54 12.47 1.00
CA ILE A 24 -0.11 13.85 1.17
C ILE A 24 1.26 13.88 1.85
N ILE A 25 1.45 13.11 2.93
CA ILE A 25 2.74 13.01 3.64
C ILE A 25 3.85 12.56 2.68
N LEU A 26 3.63 11.51 1.88
CA LEU A 26 4.61 11.05 0.88
C LEU A 26 4.94 12.12 -0.17
N GLY A 27 3.95 12.91 -0.60
CA GLY A 27 4.16 14.05 -1.49
C GLY A 27 5.01 15.14 -0.82
N LEU A 28 4.76 15.43 0.46
CA LEU A 28 5.54 16.38 1.24
C LEU A 28 6.96 15.89 1.51
N GLU A 29 7.16 14.58 1.70
CA GLU A 29 8.49 13.95 1.81
C GLU A 29 9.34 14.13 0.53
N THR A 30 8.72 14.42 -0.61
CA THR A 30 9.46 14.65 -1.87
C THR A 30 10.09 16.05 -1.94
N SER A 31 9.58 17.00 -1.16
CA SER A 31 10.13 18.36 -1.12
C SER A 31 11.25 18.46 -0.08
N SER A 32 12.49 18.73 -0.53
CA SER A 32 13.64 18.95 0.34
C SER A 32 13.39 20.10 1.33
N THR A 33 12.79 21.19 0.88
CA THR A 33 12.45 22.35 1.73
C THR A 33 11.56 21.99 2.92
N ILE A 34 10.62 21.07 2.74
CA ILE A 34 9.68 20.64 3.79
C ILE A 34 10.34 19.61 4.70
N MET A 35 11.17 18.72 4.12
CA MET A 35 11.93 17.74 4.89
C MET A 35 12.92 18.40 5.85
N ASP A 36 13.52 19.53 5.46
CA ASP A 36 14.48 20.27 6.30
C ASP A 36 13.82 20.89 7.55
N VAL A 37 12.52 21.22 7.48
CA VAL A 37 11.79 21.86 8.58
C VAL A 37 10.98 20.84 9.40
N ALA A 38 10.36 19.86 8.75
CA ALA A 38 9.39 18.94 9.35
C ALA A 38 9.71 17.45 9.13
N GLY A 39 10.89 17.10 8.62
CA GLY A 39 11.25 15.73 8.25
C GLY A 39 11.06 14.69 9.35
N PRO A 40 11.56 14.90 10.59
CA PRO A 40 11.34 13.95 11.69
C PRO A 40 9.86 13.72 12.02
N PHE A 41 9.03 14.76 11.90
CA PHE A 41 7.60 14.67 12.14
C PHE A 41 6.88 13.92 11.00
N LEU A 42 7.23 14.20 9.74
CA LEU A 42 6.68 13.48 8.58
C LEU A 42 7.02 11.98 8.63
N HIS A 43 8.26 11.63 8.99
CA HIS A 43 8.67 10.25 9.17
C HIS A 43 7.92 9.53 10.30
N ALA A 44 7.64 10.22 11.41
CA ALA A 44 6.84 9.67 12.49
C ALA A 44 5.39 9.39 12.03
N LEU A 45 4.80 10.30 11.24
CA LEU A 45 3.47 10.09 10.68
C LEU A 45 3.43 8.95 9.65
N ASP A 46 4.42 8.81 8.77
CA ASP A 46 4.54 7.66 7.86
C ASP A 46 4.63 6.35 8.65
N GLN A 47 5.45 6.30 9.72
CA GLN A 47 5.54 5.12 10.57
C GLN A 47 4.21 4.75 11.24
N ILE A 48 3.47 5.74 11.74
CA ILE A 48 2.13 5.51 12.31
C ILE A 48 1.17 4.99 11.24
N ALA A 49 1.19 5.56 10.04
CA ALA A 49 0.35 5.10 8.93
C ALA A 49 0.68 3.65 8.53
N VAL A 50 1.98 3.30 8.46
CA VAL A 50 2.44 1.92 8.24
C VAL A 50 1.89 1.00 9.34
N ALA A 51 2.02 1.38 10.61
CA ALA A 51 1.57 0.56 11.73
C ALA A 51 0.06 0.29 11.69
N ILE A 52 -0.75 1.31 11.41
CA ILE A 52 -2.21 1.15 11.24
C ILE A 52 -2.51 0.17 10.10
N PHE A 53 -1.78 0.27 8.99
CA PHE A 53 -1.98 -0.59 7.84
C PHE A 53 -1.60 -2.05 8.12
N VAL A 54 -0.50 -2.27 8.85
CA VAL A 54 -0.09 -3.61 9.32
C VAL A 54 -1.19 -4.24 10.17
N VAL A 55 -1.77 -3.48 11.10
CA VAL A 55 -2.86 -3.95 11.96
C VAL A 55 -4.10 -4.26 11.14
N GLU A 56 -4.50 -3.41 10.19
CA GLU A 56 -5.60 -3.66 9.27
C GLU A 56 -5.40 -4.95 8.46
N LEU A 57 -4.20 -5.11 7.90
CA LEU A 57 -3.86 -6.27 7.07
C LEU A 57 -3.86 -7.56 7.90
N ALA A 58 -3.31 -7.52 9.11
CA ALA A 58 -3.36 -8.63 10.06
C ALA A 58 -4.80 -8.99 10.38
N MET A 59 -5.66 -8.01 10.69
CA MET A 59 -7.10 -8.26 10.92
C MET A 59 -7.77 -8.93 9.71
N LYS A 60 -7.50 -8.47 8.48
CA LYS A 60 -8.01 -9.11 7.26
C LYS A 60 -7.49 -10.55 7.11
N LEU A 61 -6.21 -10.79 7.37
CA LEU A 61 -5.61 -12.11 7.31
C LEU A 61 -6.27 -13.07 8.33
N PHE A 62 -6.49 -12.63 9.57
CA PHE A 62 -7.17 -13.41 10.59
C PHE A 62 -8.63 -13.74 10.22
N VAL A 63 -9.35 -12.79 9.61
CA VAL A 63 -10.77 -12.95 9.26
C VAL A 63 -10.98 -13.78 7.99
N TYR A 64 -10.15 -13.59 6.97
CA TYR A 64 -10.30 -14.26 5.67
C TYR A 64 -9.47 -15.54 5.53
N ARG A 65 -8.46 -15.77 6.39
CA ARG A 65 -7.60 -16.97 6.41
C ARG A 65 -7.09 -17.31 5.00
N LEU A 66 -7.34 -18.52 4.50
CA LEU A 66 -6.94 -18.98 3.16
C LEU A 66 -7.62 -18.21 2.02
N SER A 67 -8.78 -17.60 2.25
CA SER A 67 -9.46 -16.77 1.25
C SER A 67 -8.73 -15.43 1.01
N PHE A 68 -7.87 -15.02 1.93
CA PHE A 68 -7.03 -13.83 1.77
C PHE A 68 -6.13 -13.94 0.53
N PHE A 69 -5.49 -15.11 0.34
CA PHE A 69 -4.56 -15.37 -0.76
C PHE A 69 -5.25 -15.50 -2.13
N LYS A 70 -6.58 -15.61 -2.18
CA LYS A 70 -7.33 -15.63 -3.45
C LYS A 70 -7.51 -14.25 -4.07
N ARG A 71 -7.26 -13.17 -3.32
CA ARG A 71 -7.37 -11.79 -3.81
C ARG A 71 -5.97 -11.23 -4.10
N SER A 72 -5.65 -10.99 -5.37
CA SER A 72 -4.33 -10.51 -5.80
C SER A 72 -3.87 -9.24 -5.09
N TRP A 73 -4.78 -8.29 -4.85
CA TRP A 73 -4.48 -7.06 -4.11
C TRP A 73 -4.08 -7.31 -2.65
N ASN A 74 -4.72 -8.27 -1.99
CA ASN A 74 -4.37 -8.60 -0.60
C ASN A 74 -2.97 -9.24 -0.51
N VAL A 75 -2.61 -10.06 -1.48
CA VAL A 75 -1.27 -10.67 -1.59
C VAL A 75 -0.20 -9.62 -1.87
N PHE A 76 -0.51 -8.62 -2.70
CA PHE A 76 0.36 -7.49 -2.97
C PHE A 76 0.61 -6.67 -1.69
N ASP A 77 -0.45 -6.32 -0.95
CA ASP A 77 -0.37 -5.60 0.33
C ASP A 77 0.51 -6.35 1.34
N PHE A 78 0.32 -7.67 1.44
CA PHE A 78 1.10 -8.55 2.30
C PHE A 78 2.58 -8.55 1.94
N THR A 79 2.91 -8.62 0.65
CA THR A 79 4.29 -8.56 0.18
C THR A 79 4.96 -7.23 0.55
N ILE A 80 4.27 -6.10 0.33
CA ILE A 80 4.81 -4.78 0.68
C ILE A 80 5.05 -4.67 2.18
N VAL A 81 4.09 -5.11 2.99
CA VAL A 81 4.21 -5.08 4.45
C VAL A 81 5.37 -5.97 4.92
N ALA A 82 5.51 -7.17 4.38
CA ALA A 82 6.61 -8.07 4.70
C ALA A 82 7.98 -7.44 4.38
N ILE A 83 8.13 -6.83 3.21
CA ILE A 83 9.36 -6.10 2.82
C ILE A 83 9.63 -4.91 3.74
N THR A 84 8.57 -4.20 4.16
CA THR A 84 8.70 -3.02 5.03
C THR A 84 9.14 -3.39 6.45
N LEU A 85 8.65 -4.50 6.99
CA LEU A 85 9.01 -4.99 8.33
C LEU A 85 10.38 -5.66 8.37
N MET A 86 10.89 -6.11 7.23
CA MET A 86 12.17 -6.81 7.17
C MET A 86 13.32 -5.85 7.54
N PRO A 87 14.11 -6.18 8.59
CA PRO A 87 15.22 -5.33 9.00
C PRO A 87 16.26 -5.25 7.90
N ALA A 88 16.62 -4.02 7.51
CA ALA A 88 17.69 -3.79 6.55
C ALA A 88 19.04 -3.97 7.25
N GLY A 89 19.50 -5.22 7.36
CA GLY A 89 20.85 -5.53 7.82
C GLY A 89 21.94 -5.03 6.84
N GLN A 90 23.18 -4.99 7.31
CA GLN A 90 24.33 -4.64 6.46
C GLN A 90 24.46 -5.69 5.34
N GLY A 91 24.28 -5.28 4.09
CA GLY A 91 24.38 -6.14 2.90
C GLY A 91 23.13 -6.22 2.02
N LEU A 92 21.97 -5.76 2.50
CA LEU A 92 20.73 -5.82 1.73
C LEU A 92 20.30 -4.44 1.20
N SER A 93 21.18 -3.79 0.44
CA SER A 93 20.89 -2.51 -0.24
C SER A 93 19.63 -2.60 -1.13
N VAL A 94 19.34 -3.78 -1.66
CA VAL A 94 18.11 -4.06 -2.42
C VAL A 94 16.87 -3.86 -1.53
N LEU A 95 16.84 -4.35 -0.29
CA LEU A 95 15.70 -4.13 0.61
C LEU A 95 15.46 -2.64 0.89
N ARG A 96 16.53 -1.85 0.97
CA ARG A 96 16.41 -0.39 1.12
C ARG A 96 15.75 0.23 -0.11
N ALA A 97 16.14 -0.17 -1.31
CA ALA A 97 15.52 0.27 -2.55
C ALA A 97 14.05 -0.19 -2.66
N LEU A 98 13.75 -1.43 -2.26
CA LEU A 98 12.39 -1.97 -2.26
C LEU A 98 11.44 -1.23 -1.31
N ARG A 99 11.95 -0.41 -0.38
CA ARG A 99 11.08 0.50 0.40
C ARG A 99 10.33 1.47 -0.49
N ILE A 100 10.80 1.81 -1.70
CA ILE A 100 10.04 2.64 -2.64
C ILE A 100 8.71 1.98 -3.04
N LEU A 101 8.62 0.64 -2.96
CA LEU A 101 7.37 -0.10 -3.16
C LEU A 101 6.29 0.32 -2.15
N ARG A 102 6.67 0.93 -1.02
CA ARG A 102 5.71 1.53 -0.09
C ARG A 102 4.82 2.55 -0.78
N ALA A 103 5.32 3.32 -1.75
CA ALA A 103 4.49 4.29 -2.48
C ALA A 103 3.39 3.59 -3.31
N PHE A 104 3.67 2.38 -3.81
CA PHE A 104 2.67 1.56 -4.52
C PHE A 104 1.53 1.10 -3.62
N ARG A 105 1.68 1.17 -2.28
CA ARG A 105 0.55 0.94 -1.38
C ARG A 105 -0.63 1.85 -1.74
N LEU A 106 -0.39 3.10 -2.16
CA LEU A 106 -1.45 4.01 -2.59
C LEU A 106 -2.31 3.42 -3.70
N ILE A 107 -1.70 2.78 -4.69
CA ILE A 107 -2.40 2.11 -5.77
C ILE A 107 -3.26 0.98 -5.21
N SER A 108 -2.64 0.18 -4.35
CA SER A 108 -3.31 -0.95 -3.72
C SER A 108 -4.34 -0.53 -2.69
N THR A 109 -4.43 0.69 -2.21
CA THR A 109 -5.41 1.04 -1.17
C THR A 109 -6.47 2.02 -1.64
N VAL A 110 -6.18 2.81 -2.66
CA VAL A 110 -7.14 3.72 -3.29
C VAL A 110 -7.93 2.95 -4.36
N PRO A 111 -9.26 2.74 -4.19
CA PRO A 111 -10.05 1.93 -5.12
C PRO A 111 -10.07 2.46 -6.55
N SER A 112 -10.02 3.78 -6.74
CA SER A 112 -9.93 4.38 -8.08
C SER A 112 -8.60 4.04 -8.76
N MET A 113 -7.48 4.06 -8.03
CA MET A 113 -6.16 3.68 -8.57
C MET A 113 -6.11 2.20 -8.92
N ARG A 114 -6.69 1.32 -8.09
CA ARG A 114 -6.83 -0.12 -8.42
C ARG A 114 -7.55 -0.31 -9.76
N LYS A 115 -8.68 0.38 -9.96
CA LYS A 115 -9.45 0.30 -11.21
C LYS A 115 -8.63 0.75 -12.42
N VAL A 116 -7.86 1.83 -12.28
CA VAL A 116 -6.98 2.32 -13.35
C VAL A 116 -5.93 1.27 -13.70
N VAL A 117 -5.24 0.72 -12.70
CA VAL A 117 -4.21 -0.31 -12.93
C VAL A 117 -4.80 -1.60 -13.51
N GLU A 118 -5.96 -2.03 -13.03
CA GLU A 118 -6.68 -3.19 -13.60
C GLU A 118 -7.06 -2.94 -15.07
N ALA A 119 -7.51 -1.74 -15.41
CA ALA A 119 -7.84 -1.38 -16.79
C ALA A 119 -6.59 -1.40 -17.69
N LEU A 120 -5.47 -0.85 -17.22
CA LEU A 120 -4.19 -0.92 -17.93
C LEU A 120 -3.74 -2.38 -18.13
N MET A 121 -3.79 -3.20 -17.08
CA MET A 121 -3.46 -4.61 -17.15
C MET A 121 -4.32 -5.38 -18.15
N ARG A 122 -5.60 -5.03 -18.28
CA ARG A 122 -6.49 -5.65 -19.28
C ARG A 122 -6.19 -5.19 -20.71
N ALA A 123 -5.64 -4.00 -20.89
CA ALA A 123 -5.24 -3.49 -22.20
C ALA A 123 -3.96 -4.16 -22.73
N ILE A 124 -3.04 -4.57 -21.85
CA ILE A 124 -1.75 -5.17 -22.21
C ILE A 124 -1.91 -6.41 -23.14
N PRO A 125 -2.73 -7.42 -22.82
CA PRO A 125 -2.93 -8.56 -23.71
C PRO A 125 -3.40 -8.17 -25.11
N GLY A 126 -4.32 -7.20 -25.21
CA GLY A 126 -4.82 -6.71 -26.49
C GLY A 126 -3.73 -6.03 -27.33
N MET A 127 -2.83 -5.27 -26.69
CA MET A 127 -1.67 -4.67 -27.36
C MET A 127 -0.65 -5.73 -27.82
N ILE A 128 -0.41 -6.76 -27.00
CA ILE A 128 0.50 -7.86 -27.36
C ILE A 128 -0.04 -8.59 -28.59
N SER A 129 -1.34 -8.91 -28.66
CA SER A 129 -1.94 -9.57 -29.81
C SER A 129 -1.76 -8.80 -31.13
N VAL A 130 -1.79 -7.46 -31.08
CA VAL A 130 -1.56 -6.61 -32.25
C VAL A 130 -0.08 -6.57 -32.64
N LEU A 131 0.84 -6.60 -31.67
CA LEU A 131 2.29 -6.59 -31.92
C LEU A 131 2.83 -7.92 -32.44
N THR A 132 2.15 -9.03 -32.15
CA THR A 132 2.55 -10.37 -32.61
C THR A 132 1.97 -10.79 -33.97
N LEU A 133 1.13 -9.93 -34.57
CA LEU A 133 0.62 -10.08 -35.94
C LEU A 133 1.61 -9.49 -36.95
#